data_AF-A0A4Q7KRH4-F1
#
_entry.id   AF-A0A4Q7KRH4-F1
#
_cell.length_a   1.000
_cell.length_b   1.000
_cell.length_c   1.000
_cell.angle_alpha   90.00
_cell.angle_beta   90.00
_cell.angle_gamma   90.00
#
_symmetry.space_group_name_H-M   'P 1'
#
loop_
_entity.id
_entity.type
_entity.pdbx_description
1 polymer ?
#
loop_
_entity_poly.entity_id
_entity_poly.type
_entity_poly.pdbx_seq_one_letter_code
_entity_poly.pdbx_strand_id
1 'polypeptide(L)'
;MATSAPMTDAIPLMESDGVTGRNSARDYRVGLIGALLAHSATGAIRDGVIPSEWDLPNRFRDFKVIPNNPTTPDNKVRVVDGRAIISRAGQGPYLAFSDVFTTLDTEPAELVNPRIDSVIAQIYDHAAGDSTSGPHGPQLRVIKGAPHATTPVPPTLPGGSIRLTNIARAAGVDTVSAASITDTRKAAHVHGTPRFLLPGDALTDPGYIDGEERVRTLPHVPPGIDPPTLVDRWSGVDNKWHGTQTLCWTGTQTPGTAQNGQTIVLSTFIIPALGYPYRIETSCSTSWAIDVANQANQLCGISTNYDSTDRATNIISEGFELSQSIAAGFTQATVDCSANASPVLDGTTSHTARCFFRNLSSAFWMPVQGGNAWSFRIRAVPA
;
A
#
# COMPACT_ATOMS: atom_id res chain seq x y z
N MET A 1 30.90 -24.73 20.08
CA MET A 1 31.57 -23.60 19.40
C MET A 1 30.51 -22.81 18.68
N ALA A 2 30.33 -21.52 19.00
CA ALA A 2 29.41 -20.66 18.28
C ALA A 2 30.13 -20.13 17.03
N THR A 3 29.58 -20.38 15.85
CA THR A 3 30.03 -19.77 14.60
C THR A 3 29.54 -18.33 14.55
N SER A 4 30.45 -17.37 14.70
CA SER A 4 30.16 -15.96 14.46
C SER A 4 30.27 -15.67 12.96
N ALA A 5 29.22 -15.11 12.36
CA ALA A 5 29.30 -14.49 11.05
C ALA A 5 29.74 -13.02 11.22
N PRO A 6 30.80 -12.55 10.54
CA PRO A 6 31.21 -11.15 10.61
C PRO A 6 30.16 -10.27 9.92
N MET A 7 29.74 -9.19 10.58
CA MET A 7 29.05 -8.10 9.90
C MET A 7 30.05 -7.38 8.99
N THR A 8 29.62 -6.99 7.79
CA THR A 8 30.50 -6.44 6.75
C THR A 8 30.99 -5.02 7.04
N ASP A 9 30.22 -4.23 7.80
CA ASP A 9 30.56 -2.84 8.09
C ASP A 9 29.80 -2.33 9.33
N ALA A 10 30.33 -1.29 9.94
CA ALA A 10 29.69 -0.52 11.01
C ALA A 10 30.15 0.92 10.83
N ILE A 11 29.25 1.91 10.93
CA ILE A 11 29.59 3.33 10.79
C ILE A 11 30.66 3.68 11.84
N PRO A 12 31.95 3.75 11.47
CA PRO A 12 33.01 3.86 12.46
C PRO A 12 33.05 5.32 12.90
N LEU A 13 32.66 5.61 14.14
CA LEU A 13 32.58 7.00 14.61
C LEU A 13 33.96 7.67 14.64
N MET A 14 35.03 6.88 14.74
CA MET A 14 36.41 7.34 14.83
C MET A 14 37.35 6.48 13.98
N GLU A 15 38.45 7.08 13.54
CA GLU A 15 39.60 6.38 12.99
C GLU A 15 40.26 5.48 14.04
N SER A 16 41.22 4.67 13.60
CA SER A 16 41.99 3.78 14.49
C SER A 16 42.75 4.51 15.62
N ASP A 17 42.90 5.83 15.52
CA ASP A 17 43.50 6.68 16.55
C ASP A 17 42.55 6.97 17.73
N GLY A 18 41.25 6.70 17.59
CA GLY A 18 40.24 6.96 18.61
C GLY A 18 39.97 8.45 18.88
N VAL A 19 40.38 9.35 17.98
CA VAL A 19 40.23 10.81 18.16
C VAL A 19 39.76 11.53 16.89
N THR A 20 40.07 10.99 15.71
CA THR A 20 39.67 11.60 14.44
C THR A 20 38.35 11.02 13.98
N GLY A 21 37.34 11.87 13.73
CA GLY A 21 36.08 11.43 13.14
C GLY A 21 36.29 10.95 11.70
N ARG A 22 35.92 9.69 11.41
CA ARG A 22 36.11 9.05 10.10
C ARG A 22 35.01 9.37 9.08
N ASN A 23 33.81 9.68 9.58
CA ASN A 23 32.62 9.83 8.74
C ASN A 23 32.43 11.27 8.27
N SER A 24 32.13 11.41 6.98
CA SER A 24 31.64 12.66 6.42
C SER A 24 30.16 12.90 6.80
N ALA A 25 29.67 14.13 6.65
CA ALA A 25 28.25 14.43 6.81
C ALA A 25 27.35 13.57 5.89
N ARG A 26 27.86 13.21 4.71
CA ARG A 26 27.21 12.28 3.80
C ARG A 26 27.06 10.89 4.43
N ASP A 27 28.10 10.36 5.06
CA ASP A 27 28.08 9.01 5.62
C ASP A 27 27.08 8.91 6.77
N TYR A 28 26.97 9.97 7.60
CA TYR A 28 25.91 10.06 8.60
C TYR A 28 24.51 10.10 7.98
N ARG A 29 24.31 10.86 6.90
CA ARG A 29 23.01 10.91 6.21
C ARG A 29 22.65 9.56 5.59
N VAL A 30 23.56 8.93 4.87
CA VAL A 30 23.34 7.60 4.28
C VAL A 30 23.13 6.55 5.37
N GLY A 31 23.90 6.61 6.46
CA GLY A 31 23.76 5.68 7.58
C GLY A 31 22.44 5.83 8.32
N LEU A 32 22.10 7.05 8.75
CA LEU A 32 20.91 7.32 9.56
C LEU A 32 19.62 7.30 8.71
N ILE A 33 19.59 8.09 7.64
CA ILE A 33 18.41 8.22 6.79
C ILE A 33 18.30 7.00 5.89
N GLY A 34 19.41 6.53 5.31
CA GLY A 34 19.38 5.31 4.48
C GLY A 34 18.93 4.08 5.25
N ALA A 35 19.30 3.91 6.53
CA ALA A 35 18.77 2.80 7.35
C ALA A 35 17.26 2.86 7.56
N LEU A 36 16.66 4.06 7.51
CA LEU A 36 15.20 4.24 7.61
C LEU A 36 14.48 4.05 6.27
N LEU A 37 15.17 4.27 5.14
CA LEU A 37 14.53 4.34 3.81
C LEU A 37 14.91 3.19 2.88
N ALA A 38 16.01 2.49 3.14
CA ALA A 38 16.56 1.45 2.28
C ALA A 38 17.08 0.25 3.09
N HIS A 39 17.00 -0.94 2.50
CA HIS A 39 17.50 -2.18 3.11
C HIS A 39 19.05 -2.30 3.06
N SER A 40 19.74 -1.41 2.34
CA SER A 40 21.20 -1.42 2.20
C SER A 40 21.76 -0.01 2.04
N ALA A 41 23.01 0.20 2.46
CA ALA A 41 23.70 1.50 2.38
C ALA A 41 23.91 2.01 0.93
N THR A 42 23.82 1.12 -0.06
CA THR A 42 23.84 1.43 -1.49
C THR A 42 22.44 1.42 -2.12
N GLY A 43 21.43 1.05 -1.34
CA GLY A 43 20.04 1.04 -1.79
C GLY A 43 19.66 2.44 -2.17
N ALA A 44 19.15 2.59 -3.38
CA ALA A 44 18.77 3.90 -3.82
C ALA A 44 17.51 4.35 -3.03
N ILE A 45 17.26 5.65 -2.95
CA ILE A 45 16.24 6.23 -2.05
C ILE A 45 15.21 6.94 -2.91
N ARG A 46 13.93 6.81 -2.56
CA ARG A 46 12.86 7.54 -3.24
C ARG A 46 12.71 8.93 -2.64
N ASP A 47 13.01 9.93 -3.45
CA ASP A 47 12.75 11.32 -3.13
C ASP A 47 11.25 11.62 -3.17
N GLY A 48 10.81 12.48 -2.26
CA GLY A 48 9.41 12.87 -2.16
C GLY A 48 9.02 13.39 -0.79
N VAL A 49 7.75 13.73 -0.67
CA VAL A 49 7.13 14.15 0.59
C VAL A 49 6.89 12.92 1.46
N ILE A 50 7.16 13.02 2.76
CA ILE A 50 6.80 12.00 3.74
C ILE A 50 5.36 12.31 4.20
N PRO A 51 4.35 11.54 3.79
CA PRO A 51 2.98 11.80 4.18
C PRO A 51 2.81 11.48 5.66
N SER A 52 2.34 12.44 6.45
CA SER A 52 2.20 12.29 7.91
C SER A 52 0.82 12.69 8.44
N GLU A 53 0.17 13.67 7.80
CA GLU A 53 -1.13 14.16 8.23
C GLU A 53 -2.18 14.08 7.12
N TRP A 54 -3.29 13.41 7.42
CA TRP A 54 -4.43 13.22 6.52
C TRP A 54 -5.46 14.33 6.69
N ASP A 55 -5.68 15.11 5.64
CA ASP A 55 -6.73 16.14 5.54
C ASP A 55 -7.94 15.61 4.77
N LEU A 56 -9.14 15.90 5.28
CA LEU A 56 -10.38 15.49 4.63
C LEU A 56 -10.67 16.37 3.39
N PRO A 57 -11.27 15.82 2.32
CA PRO A 57 -11.83 14.46 2.21
C PRO A 57 -10.91 13.51 1.42
N ASN A 58 -9.70 13.21 1.93
CA ASN A 58 -8.79 12.15 1.43
C ASN A 58 -7.50 12.63 0.75
N ARG A 59 -6.75 13.50 1.40
CA ARG A 59 -5.45 13.95 0.88
C ARG A 59 -4.47 14.23 2.00
N PHE A 60 -3.21 13.90 1.79
CA PHE A 60 -2.15 14.34 2.71
C PHE A 60 -1.87 15.83 2.54
N ARG A 61 -1.70 16.52 3.67
CA ARG A 61 -1.43 17.98 3.67
C ARG A 61 0.04 18.34 3.64
N ASP A 62 0.95 17.43 3.97
CA ASP A 62 2.40 17.68 4.05
C ASP A 62 2.94 18.35 2.78
N PHE A 63 3.52 19.54 2.91
CA PHE A 63 4.02 20.35 1.79
C PHE A 63 3.03 20.60 0.64
N LYS A 64 1.73 20.47 0.91
CA LYS A 64 0.71 20.80 -0.07
C LYS A 64 0.76 22.30 -0.40
N VAL A 65 0.67 22.62 -1.69
CA VAL A 65 0.57 24.00 -2.14
C VAL A 65 -0.90 24.36 -2.36
N ILE A 66 -1.33 25.47 -1.79
CA ILE A 66 -2.68 26.03 -1.92
C ILE A 66 -2.58 27.52 -2.26
N PRO A 67 -3.66 28.15 -2.78
CA PRO A 67 -3.71 29.61 -2.89
C PRO A 67 -3.46 30.25 -1.54
N ASN A 68 -2.72 31.37 -1.48
CA ASN A 68 -2.48 32.05 -0.21
C ASN A 68 -3.81 32.52 0.43
N ASN A 69 -4.75 32.96 -0.39
CA ASN A 69 -6.11 33.28 0.02
C ASN A 69 -7.13 32.60 -0.93
N PRO A 70 -7.89 31.59 -0.47
CA PRO A 70 -8.83 30.86 -1.33
C PRO A 70 -10.09 31.65 -1.69
N THR A 71 -10.46 32.68 -0.92
CA THR A 71 -11.65 33.51 -1.20
C THR A 71 -11.33 34.74 -2.03
N THR A 72 -10.10 35.25 -1.93
CA THR A 72 -9.63 36.43 -2.66
C THR A 72 -8.25 36.12 -3.22
N PRO A 73 -8.18 35.38 -4.35
CA PRO A 73 -6.92 34.98 -4.95
C PRO A 73 -5.98 36.17 -5.21
N ASP A 74 -4.72 36.03 -4.82
CA ASP A 74 -3.63 36.98 -5.04
C ASP A 74 -2.52 36.30 -5.86
N ASN A 75 -1.39 36.99 -6.07
CA ASN A 75 -0.24 36.46 -6.80
C ASN A 75 0.68 35.57 -5.92
N LYS A 76 0.14 34.98 -4.84
CA LYS A 76 0.92 34.23 -3.85
C LYS A 76 0.36 32.82 -3.67
N VAL A 77 1.22 31.93 -3.24
CA VAL A 77 0.84 30.58 -2.81
C VAL A 77 1.30 30.33 -1.39
N ARG A 78 0.61 29.43 -0.70
CA ARG A 78 1.00 28.94 0.61
C ARG A 78 1.39 27.48 0.49
N VAL A 79 2.57 27.15 0.99
CA VAL A 79 3.04 25.79 1.18
C VAL A 79 2.77 25.42 2.63
N VAL A 80 2.00 24.36 2.87
CA VAL A 80 1.71 23.83 4.20
C VAL A 80 2.99 23.25 4.81
N ASP A 81 3.07 23.20 6.14
CA ASP A 81 4.10 22.47 6.88
C ASP A 81 4.18 21.00 6.43
N GLY A 82 5.33 20.37 6.64
CA GLY A 82 5.56 19.00 6.18
C GLY A 82 7.02 18.61 6.15
N ARG A 83 7.25 17.39 5.65
CA ARG A 83 8.57 16.76 5.61
C ARG A 83 8.81 16.12 4.24
N ALA A 84 10.06 16.06 3.82
CA ALA A 84 10.45 15.42 2.57
C ALA A 84 11.85 14.82 2.64
N ILE A 85 12.06 13.84 1.77
CA ILE A 85 13.38 13.33 1.42
C ILE A 85 13.78 13.93 0.08
N ILE A 86 14.96 14.51 0.04
CA ILE A 86 15.52 15.13 -1.15
C ILE A 86 16.95 14.62 -1.32
N SER A 87 17.20 13.86 -2.37
CA SER A 87 18.53 13.33 -2.65
C SER A 87 19.29 14.25 -3.58
N ARG A 88 20.61 14.20 -3.44
CA ARG A 88 21.52 14.88 -4.35
C ARG A 88 22.66 13.97 -4.75
N ALA A 89 22.99 14.01 -6.04
CA ALA A 89 24.06 13.22 -6.61
C ALA A 89 25.36 13.40 -5.80
N GLY A 90 25.91 12.29 -5.32
CA GLY A 90 27.14 12.28 -4.54
C GLY A 90 27.02 12.69 -3.07
N GLN A 91 25.87 13.21 -2.59
CA GLN A 91 25.76 13.79 -1.22
C GLN A 91 24.82 13.02 -0.28
N GLY A 92 24.08 12.05 -0.82
CA GLY A 92 23.10 11.27 -0.08
C GLY A 92 21.75 11.97 0.07
N PRO A 93 20.80 11.35 0.80
CA PRO A 93 19.49 11.90 1.07
C PRO A 93 19.56 13.00 2.14
N TYR A 94 18.73 14.03 2.00
CA TYR A 94 18.50 15.04 3.03
C TYR A 94 17.07 14.91 3.54
N LEU A 95 16.90 14.99 4.86
CA LEU A 95 15.60 15.19 5.48
C LEU A 95 15.32 16.70 5.54
N ALA A 96 14.36 17.16 4.74
CA ALA A 96 13.87 18.53 4.76
C ALA A 96 12.55 18.60 5.53
N PHE A 97 12.36 19.66 6.31
CA PHE A 97 11.10 19.90 7.01
C PHE A 97 10.80 21.40 7.14
N SER A 98 9.52 21.72 7.29
CA SER A 98 9.03 23.02 7.73
C SER A 98 7.91 22.77 8.74
N ASP A 99 7.99 23.39 9.91
CA ASP A 99 6.98 23.26 10.97
C ASP A 99 5.88 24.33 10.90
N VAL A 100 6.02 25.27 9.97
CA VAL A 100 5.05 26.33 9.70
C VAL A 100 4.74 26.39 8.21
N PHE A 101 3.54 26.87 7.88
CA PHE A 101 3.24 27.18 6.49
C PHE A 101 4.11 28.36 6.03
N THR A 102 4.50 28.34 4.77
CA THR A 102 5.31 29.39 4.14
C THR A 102 4.54 30.01 3.00
N THR A 103 4.42 31.33 2.98
CA THR A 103 3.88 32.07 1.82
C THR A 103 5.00 32.39 0.86
N LEU A 104 4.80 32.08 -0.42
CA LEU A 104 5.74 32.35 -1.49
C LEU A 104 5.09 33.31 -2.50
N ASP A 105 5.84 34.35 -2.85
CA ASP A 105 5.46 35.24 -3.94
C ASP A 105 5.69 34.54 -5.29
N THR A 106 4.77 34.74 -6.22
CA THR A 106 4.98 34.39 -7.62
C THR A 106 5.28 35.65 -8.42
N GLU A 107 6.08 35.53 -9.48
CA GLU A 107 6.28 36.66 -10.39
C GLU A 107 4.96 37.04 -11.08
N PRO A 108 4.77 38.32 -11.48
CA PRO A 108 3.63 38.74 -12.31
C PRO A 108 3.46 37.85 -13.55
N ALA A 109 2.21 37.61 -13.95
CA ALA A 109 1.90 36.89 -15.17
C ALA A 109 2.44 37.65 -16.39
N GLU A 110 2.87 36.91 -17.39
CA GLU A 110 3.22 37.55 -18.66
C GLU A 110 1.96 38.09 -19.32
N LEU A 111 2.08 39.22 -20.03
CA LEU A 111 0.94 39.87 -20.67
C LEU A 111 0.42 39.10 -21.90
N VAL A 112 1.29 38.38 -22.61
CA VAL A 112 0.98 37.84 -23.95
C VAL A 112 0.83 36.32 -23.95
N ASN A 113 1.79 35.59 -23.39
CA ASN A 113 1.85 34.14 -23.50
C ASN A 113 1.70 33.47 -22.12
N PRO A 114 0.92 32.39 -22.00
CA PRO A 114 0.85 31.64 -20.77
C PRO A 114 2.19 30.96 -20.44
N ARG A 115 2.37 30.58 -19.17
CA ARG A 115 3.51 29.78 -18.69
C ARG A 115 3.09 28.83 -17.57
N ILE A 116 3.97 27.90 -17.20
CA ILE A 116 3.80 27.08 -15.99
C ILE A 116 4.95 27.37 -15.04
N ASP A 117 4.63 27.88 -13.85
CA ASP A 117 5.61 28.01 -12.77
C ASP A 117 5.62 26.70 -11.94
N SER A 118 6.73 26.40 -11.26
CA SER A 118 6.81 25.25 -10.34
C SER A 118 7.15 25.69 -8.94
N VAL A 119 6.45 25.17 -7.94
CA VAL A 119 6.88 25.27 -6.53
C VAL A 119 7.70 24.04 -6.21
N ILE A 120 8.87 24.25 -5.63
CA ILE A 120 9.83 23.19 -5.32
C ILE A 120 10.32 23.31 -3.88
N ALA A 121 10.77 22.18 -3.33
CA ALA A 121 11.65 22.14 -2.17
C ALA A 121 13.06 21.79 -2.66
N GLN A 122 14.06 22.58 -2.28
CA GLN A 122 15.45 22.44 -2.72
C GLN A 122 16.41 22.47 -1.53
N ILE A 123 17.47 21.68 -1.58
CA ILE A 123 18.55 21.71 -0.61
C ILE A 123 19.67 22.64 -1.09
N TYR A 124 20.15 23.51 -0.20
CA TYR A 124 21.40 24.24 -0.36
C TYR A 124 22.39 23.81 0.71
N ASP A 125 23.50 23.19 0.28
CA ASP A 125 24.57 22.73 1.15
C ASP A 125 25.83 23.57 0.89
N HIS A 126 26.19 24.44 1.85
CA HIS A 126 27.37 25.29 1.76
C HIS A 126 28.65 24.44 1.70
N ALA A 127 28.71 23.33 2.43
CA ALA A 127 29.86 22.42 2.40
C ALA A 127 30.02 21.74 1.03
N ALA A 128 28.94 21.70 0.23
CA ALA A 128 28.96 21.24 -1.15
C ALA A 128 29.13 22.35 -2.20
N GLY A 129 29.31 23.61 -1.78
CA GLY A 129 29.60 24.73 -2.68
C GLY A 129 28.38 25.43 -3.28
N ASP A 130 27.17 25.23 -2.75
CA ASP A 130 25.95 25.79 -3.37
C ASP A 130 25.80 27.30 -3.26
N SER A 131 26.38 27.90 -2.22
CA SER A 131 26.53 29.34 -2.16
C SER A 131 27.58 29.68 -1.10
N THR A 132 28.43 30.66 -1.38
CA THR A 132 29.35 31.24 -0.38
C THR A 132 28.68 32.35 0.46
N SER A 133 27.49 32.80 0.06
CA SER A 133 26.77 33.93 0.68
C SER A 133 25.23 33.83 0.64
N GLY A 134 24.67 32.72 0.16
CA GLY A 134 23.23 32.50 0.07
C GLY A 134 22.67 31.68 1.23
N PRO A 135 21.36 31.38 1.21
CA PRO A 135 20.72 30.59 2.26
C PRO A 135 21.28 29.16 2.28
N HIS A 136 21.47 28.63 3.50
CA HIS A 136 21.87 27.25 3.74
C HIS A 136 20.69 26.44 4.29
N GLY A 137 20.59 25.16 3.91
CA GLY A 137 19.54 24.25 4.31
C GLY A 137 18.42 24.10 3.28
N PRO A 138 17.29 23.48 3.67
CA PRO A 138 16.13 23.34 2.79
C PRO A 138 15.47 24.69 2.52
N GLN A 139 15.05 24.91 1.28
CA GLN A 139 14.40 26.12 0.82
C GLN A 139 13.16 25.78 0.00
N LEU A 140 12.05 26.47 0.28
CA LEU A 140 10.86 26.46 -0.55
C LEU A 140 10.93 27.64 -1.51
N ARG A 141 10.69 27.40 -2.80
CA ARG A 141 10.78 28.46 -3.81
C ARG A 141 9.87 28.22 -5.00
N VAL A 142 9.52 29.31 -5.67
CA VAL A 142 8.86 29.31 -6.98
C VAL A 142 9.94 29.44 -8.06
N ILE A 143 9.86 28.59 -9.07
CA ILE A 143 10.63 28.71 -10.31
C ILE A 143 9.67 29.17 -11.40
N LYS A 144 9.97 30.31 -11.99
CA LYS A 144 9.22 30.83 -13.13
C LYS A 144 9.43 29.95 -14.37
N GLY A 145 8.34 29.65 -15.06
CA GLY A 145 8.37 28.97 -16.36
C GLY A 145 8.75 29.89 -17.51
N ALA A 146 9.12 29.30 -18.64
CA ALA A 146 9.24 30.04 -19.90
C ALA A 146 7.84 30.30 -20.50
N PRO A 147 7.52 31.52 -20.91
CA PRO A 147 6.27 31.83 -21.62
C PRO A 147 6.23 31.13 -22.98
N HIS A 148 5.08 30.56 -23.33
CA HIS A 148 4.92 29.82 -24.58
C HIS A 148 3.54 30.05 -25.19
N ALA A 149 3.49 30.29 -26.51
CA ALA A 149 2.25 30.68 -27.19
C ALA A 149 1.18 29.57 -27.23
N THR A 150 1.60 28.31 -27.33
CA THR A 150 0.67 27.17 -27.50
C THR A 150 0.67 26.22 -26.29
N THR A 151 1.81 25.61 -25.98
CA THR A 151 1.93 24.60 -24.93
C THR A 151 3.02 24.96 -23.92
N PRO A 152 2.67 25.69 -22.85
CA PRO A 152 3.56 25.88 -21.71
C PRO A 152 4.06 24.55 -21.14
N VAL A 153 5.33 24.51 -20.77
CA VAL A 153 5.95 23.35 -20.11
C VAL A 153 6.48 23.75 -18.74
N PRO A 154 6.39 22.87 -17.72
CA PRO A 154 7.00 23.13 -16.42
C PRO A 154 8.53 23.30 -16.52
N PRO A 155 9.16 24.19 -15.73
CA PRO A 155 10.60 24.37 -15.73
C PRO A 155 11.34 23.09 -15.28
N THR A 156 12.57 22.92 -15.77
CA THR A 156 13.47 21.85 -15.33
C THR A 156 13.82 22.05 -13.85
N LEU A 157 13.85 20.97 -13.07
CA LEU A 157 14.19 21.04 -11.66
C LEU A 157 15.71 21.21 -11.48
N PRO A 158 16.16 22.13 -10.60
CA PRO A 158 17.54 22.16 -10.14
C PRO A 158 17.92 20.85 -9.45
N GLY A 159 19.22 20.51 -9.45
CA GLY A 159 19.72 19.36 -8.69
C GLY A 159 19.46 19.52 -7.18
N GLY A 160 19.17 18.41 -6.50
CA GLY A 160 18.84 18.43 -5.07
C GLY A 160 17.50 19.10 -4.79
N SER A 161 16.49 18.88 -5.65
CA SER A 161 15.15 19.40 -5.45
C SER A 161 14.06 18.41 -5.85
N ILE A 162 12.89 18.57 -5.23
CA ILE A 162 11.66 17.88 -5.61
C ILE A 162 10.60 18.92 -6.00
N ARG A 163 9.75 18.56 -6.97
CA ARG A 163 8.58 19.36 -7.32
C ARG A 163 7.44 19.09 -6.35
N LEU A 164 6.80 20.15 -5.87
CA LEU A 164 5.59 20.06 -5.07
C LEU A 164 4.35 20.30 -5.94
N THR A 165 4.33 21.37 -6.71
CA THR A 165 3.19 21.69 -7.57
C THR A 165 3.62 22.39 -8.86
N ASN A 166 2.74 22.35 -9.85
CA ASN A 166 2.78 23.25 -11.00
C ASN A 166 1.67 24.29 -10.89
N ILE A 167 1.97 25.53 -11.29
CA ILE A 167 1.02 26.64 -11.32
C ILE A 167 0.85 27.08 -12.77
N ALA A 168 -0.33 26.84 -13.33
CA ALA A 168 -0.70 27.35 -14.65
C ALA A 168 -0.94 28.86 -14.58
N ARG A 169 -0.12 29.64 -15.29
CA ARG A 169 -0.22 31.10 -15.35
C ARG A 169 -0.77 31.50 -16.71
N ALA A 170 -2.05 31.86 -16.76
CA ALA A 170 -2.66 32.42 -17.96
C ALA A 170 -2.10 33.82 -18.24
N ALA A 171 -2.09 34.21 -19.52
CA ALA A 171 -1.61 35.52 -19.93
C ALA A 171 -2.45 36.64 -19.29
N GLY A 172 -1.81 37.64 -18.68
CA GLY A 172 -2.44 38.79 -18.03
C GLY A 172 -3.20 38.47 -16.73
N VAL A 173 -3.12 37.25 -16.20
CA VAL A 173 -3.84 36.84 -14.98
C VAL A 173 -2.89 36.79 -13.78
N ASP A 174 -2.90 37.86 -13.00
CA ASP A 174 -2.04 38.03 -11.81
C ASP A 174 -2.56 37.37 -10.54
N THR A 175 -3.52 36.46 -10.64
CA THR A 175 -4.08 35.73 -9.50
C THR A 175 -3.82 34.24 -9.63
N VAL A 176 -3.54 33.60 -8.49
CA VAL A 176 -3.35 32.14 -8.39
C VAL A 176 -4.54 31.54 -7.65
N SER A 177 -5.43 30.89 -8.40
CA SER A 177 -6.60 30.19 -7.85
C SER A 177 -6.32 28.71 -7.64
N ALA A 178 -7.18 28.01 -6.90
CA ALA A 178 -7.03 26.56 -6.70
C ALA A 178 -7.03 25.77 -8.02
N ALA A 179 -7.80 26.23 -9.02
CA ALA A 179 -7.87 25.60 -10.34
C ALA A 179 -6.57 25.76 -11.16
N SER A 180 -5.73 26.74 -10.82
CA SER A 180 -4.43 26.93 -11.47
C SER A 180 -3.33 26.04 -10.89
N ILE A 181 -3.58 25.38 -9.75
CA ILE A 181 -2.58 24.58 -9.03
C ILE A 181 -2.80 23.11 -9.35
N THR A 182 -1.77 22.47 -9.93
CA THR A 182 -1.74 21.03 -10.17
C THR A 182 -0.75 20.39 -9.22
N ASP A 183 -1.26 19.67 -8.23
CA ASP A 183 -0.44 18.93 -7.26
C ASP A 183 0.39 17.85 -7.97
N THR A 184 1.71 17.91 -7.76
CA THR A 184 2.68 16.99 -8.37
C THR A 184 3.57 16.34 -7.33
N ARG A 185 3.19 16.43 -6.05
CA ARG A 185 3.95 15.79 -4.97
C ARG A 185 4.02 14.30 -5.23
N LYS A 186 5.23 13.75 -5.15
CA LYS A 186 5.48 12.31 -5.06
C LYS A 186 5.78 11.94 -3.62
N ALA A 187 5.39 10.74 -3.21
CA ALA A 187 5.69 10.24 -1.87
C ALA A 187 7.09 9.64 -1.77
N ALA A 188 7.78 9.93 -0.66
CA ALA A 188 8.91 9.15 -0.20
C ALA A 188 8.44 7.81 0.38
N HIS A 189 9.32 6.81 0.40
CA HIS A 189 9.07 5.50 1.03
C HIS A 189 9.91 5.38 2.30
N VAL A 190 9.28 5.01 3.42
CA VAL A 190 9.99 4.60 4.64
C VAL A 190 10.00 3.07 4.67
N HIS A 191 11.18 2.48 4.83
CA HIS A 191 11.36 1.04 4.77
C HIS A 191 10.51 0.31 5.82
N GLY A 192 9.82 -0.75 5.39
CA GLY A 192 8.92 -1.51 6.23
C GLY A 192 7.54 -0.88 6.46
N THR A 193 7.22 0.23 5.77
CA THR A 193 5.90 0.86 5.84
C THR A 193 5.27 0.97 4.45
N PRO A 194 3.93 0.90 4.33
CA PRO A 194 3.26 1.19 3.06
C PRO A 194 3.46 2.65 2.64
N ARG A 195 3.92 2.88 1.41
CA ARG A 195 4.00 4.21 0.81
C ARG A 195 2.63 4.68 0.33
N PHE A 196 2.10 5.76 0.88
CA PHE A 196 0.90 6.35 0.31
C PHE A 196 1.20 7.07 -1.00
N LEU A 197 0.46 6.77 -2.07
CA LEU A 197 0.60 7.51 -3.32
C LEU A 197 0.10 8.96 -3.14
N LEU A 198 0.88 9.92 -3.61
CA LEU A 198 0.47 11.32 -3.70
C LEU A 198 0.09 11.67 -5.15
N PRO A 199 -0.63 12.78 -5.40
CA PRO A 199 -1.16 13.07 -6.74
C PRO A 199 -0.15 13.05 -7.90
N GLY A 200 1.13 13.32 -7.63
CA GLY A 200 2.20 13.26 -8.64
C GLY A 200 2.79 11.86 -8.87
N ASP A 201 2.48 10.87 -8.04
CA ASP A 201 2.88 9.49 -8.26
C ASP A 201 2.08 8.87 -9.42
N ALA A 202 2.73 8.00 -10.19
CA ALA A 202 2.05 7.21 -11.21
C ALA A 202 1.85 5.76 -10.75
N LEU A 203 0.75 5.13 -11.15
CA LEU A 203 0.57 3.68 -10.94
C LEU A 203 1.64 2.84 -11.65
N THR A 204 2.26 3.41 -12.68
CA THR A 204 3.38 2.84 -13.44
C THR A 204 4.75 3.15 -12.85
N ASP A 205 4.86 4.02 -11.83
CA ASP A 205 6.16 4.27 -11.18
C ASP A 205 6.63 2.93 -10.59
N PRO A 206 7.83 2.43 -10.95
CA PRO A 206 8.31 1.14 -10.47
C PRO A 206 8.49 1.19 -8.95
N GLY A 207 8.35 0.05 -8.27
CA GLY A 207 8.80 -0.07 -6.89
C GLY A 207 10.33 -0.01 -6.81
N TYR A 208 10.80 0.33 -5.64
CA TYR A 208 12.18 0.68 -5.37
C TYR A 208 12.93 -0.49 -4.74
N ILE A 209 12.23 -1.28 -3.93
CA ILE A 209 12.74 -2.49 -3.27
C ILE A 209 11.73 -3.62 -3.44
N ASP A 210 12.22 -4.85 -3.50
CA ASP A 210 11.34 -6.03 -3.47
C ASP A 210 10.51 -6.03 -2.20
N GLY A 211 9.20 -6.31 -2.34
CA GLY A 211 8.25 -6.22 -1.24
C GLY A 211 7.83 -4.79 -0.85
N GLU A 212 8.26 -3.73 -1.54
CA GLU A 212 7.73 -2.38 -1.31
C GLU A 212 6.20 -2.40 -1.37
N GLU A 213 5.54 -1.85 -0.37
CA GLU A 213 4.09 -1.69 -0.39
C GLU A 213 3.73 -0.25 -0.72
N ARG A 214 2.65 -0.06 -1.47
CA ARG A 214 2.05 1.27 -1.69
C ARG A 214 0.56 1.24 -1.46
N VAL A 215 0.02 2.31 -0.87
CA VAL A 215 -1.40 2.51 -0.66
C VAL A 215 -1.91 3.49 -1.70
N ARG A 216 -2.92 3.07 -2.48
CA ARG A 216 -3.58 3.97 -3.42
C ARG A 216 -4.52 4.91 -2.65
N THR A 217 -4.34 6.21 -2.85
CA THR A 217 -5.29 7.24 -2.41
C THR A 217 -5.94 7.87 -3.65
N LEU A 218 -6.85 8.83 -3.47
CA LEU A 218 -7.29 9.63 -4.61
C LEU A 218 -6.09 10.41 -5.20
N PRO A 219 -5.99 10.54 -6.53
CA PRO A 219 -6.92 10.07 -7.57
C PRO A 219 -6.66 8.63 -8.09
N HIS A 220 -5.76 7.87 -7.48
CA HIS A 220 -5.32 6.53 -7.95
C HIS A 220 -6.29 5.39 -7.62
N VAL A 221 -7.36 5.67 -6.89
CA VAL A 221 -8.40 4.69 -6.55
C VAL A 221 -9.53 4.77 -7.61
N PRO A 222 -9.98 3.63 -8.16
CA PRO A 222 -11.12 3.61 -9.07
C PRO A 222 -12.38 4.23 -8.47
N PRO A 223 -13.26 4.86 -9.26
CA PRO A 223 -14.53 5.39 -8.76
C PRO A 223 -15.33 4.33 -8.00
N GLY A 224 -15.91 4.70 -6.85
CA GLY A 224 -16.74 3.82 -6.02
C GLY A 224 -15.99 2.98 -4.98
N ILE A 225 -14.68 3.13 -4.86
CA ILE A 225 -13.88 2.53 -3.79
C ILE A 225 -13.40 3.64 -2.85
N ASP A 226 -13.69 3.52 -1.56
CA ASP A 226 -13.21 4.46 -0.55
C ASP A 226 -11.73 4.20 -0.24
N PRO A 227 -10.84 5.20 -0.33
CA PRO A 227 -9.46 5.07 0.16
C PRO A 227 -9.43 5.03 1.70
N PRO A 228 -8.37 4.50 2.34
CA PRO A 228 -7.23 3.76 1.79
C PRO A 228 -7.48 2.24 1.81
N THR A 229 -8.01 1.66 0.73
CA THR A 229 -8.40 0.23 0.70
C THR A 229 -7.57 -0.64 -0.23
N LEU A 230 -6.74 -0.04 -1.09
CA LEU A 230 -5.92 -0.78 -2.06
C LEU A 230 -4.44 -0.62 -1.73
N VAL A 231 -3.82 -1.71 -1.30
CA VAL A 231 -2.38 -1.84 -1.10
C VAL A 231 -1.78 -2.69 -2.22
N ASP A 232 -0.86 -2.13 -3.00
CA ASP A 232 -0.06 -2.91 -3.95
C ASP A 232 1.29 -3.27 -3.33
N ARG A 233 1.85 -4.42 -3.71
CA ARG A 233 3.19 -4.85 -3.36
C ARG A 233 4.05 -4.97 -4.63
N TRP A 234 5.26 -4.43 -4.60
CA TRP A 234 6.23 -4.58 -5.67
C TRP A 234 6.91 -5.94 -5.60
N SER A 235 7.02 -6.61 -6.74
CA SER A 235 7.88 -7.77 -6.89
C SER A 235 9.08 -7.38 -7.75
N GLY A 236 10.27 -7.42 -7.17
CA GLY A 236 11.54 -7.23 -7.85
C GLY A 236 11.90 -8.41 -8.77
N VAL A 237 11.20 -9.55 -8.62
CA VAL A 237 11.40 -10.74 -9.47
C VAL A 237 10.85 -10.49 -10.88
N ASP A 238 9.64 -9.94 -10.99
CA ASP A 238 8.99 -9.69 -12.28
C ASP A 238 8.87 -8.20 -12.66
N ASN A 239 9.39 -7.31 -11.80
CA ASN A 239 9.35 -5.85 -11.94
C ASN A 239 7.91 -5.32 -12.13
N LYS A 240 6.96 -5.84 -11.34
CA LYS A 240 5.55 -5.43 -11.39
C LYS A 240 4.98 -5.14 -10.01
N TRP A 241 3.97 -4.28 -10.01
CA TRP A 241 3.08 -4.09 -8.86
C TRP A 241 1.98 -5.15 -8.88
N HIS A 242 1.91 -5.90 -7.79
CA HIS A 242 0.84 -6.84 -7.51
C HIS A 242 -0.13 -6.16 -6.55
N GLY A 243 -1.31 -5.79 -7.04
CA GLY A 243 -2.26 -5.04 -6.24
C GLY A 243 -2.89 -5.85 -5.11
N THR A 244 -3.70 -5.18 -4.28
CA THR A 244 -4.75 -5.87 -3.51
C THR A 244 -5.67 -6.49 -4.53
N GLN A 245 -5.38 -7.71 -4.94
CA GLN A 245 -6.21 -8.41 -5.89
C GLN A 245 -7.47 -8.78 -5.12
N THR A 246 -8.61 -8.25 -5.56
CA THR A 246 -9.91 -8.62 -5.02
C THR A 246 -9.98 -10.14 -5.02
N LEU A 247 -10.13 -10.74 -3.84
CA LEU A 247 -10.48 -12.15 -3.75
C LEU A 247 -11.80 -12.32 -4.49
N CYS A 248 -11.75 -12.96 -5.65
CA CYS A 248 -12.92 -13.06 -6.49
C CYS A 248 -13.76 -14.22 -5.97
N TRP A 249 -14.81 -13.88 -5.25
CA TRP A 249 -15.86 -14.84 -4.92
C TRP A 249 -16.64 -15.14 -6.20
N THR A 250 -16.34 -16.29 -6.81
CA THR A 250 -16.94 -16.74 -8.08
C THR A 250 -17.91 -17.90 -7.89
N GLY A 251 -18.06 -18.40 -6.67
CA GLY A 251 -18.73 -19.67 -6.39
C GLY A 251 -19.93 -19.55 -5.47
N THR A 252 -21.09 -19.55 -6.10
CA THR A 252 -22.47 -19.61 -5.59
C THR A 252 -22.72 -20.79 -4.65
N GLN A 253 -23.53 -20.54 -3.62
CA GLN A 253 -24.26 -21.59 -2.90
C GLN A 253 -24.97 -22.48 -3.92
N THR A 254 -24.73 -23.78 -3.87
CA THR A 254 -25.73 -24.72 -4.37
C THR A 254 -26.49 -25.19 -3.13
N PRO A 255 -27.65 -24.58 -2.79
CA PRO A 255 -28.58 -25.22 -1.87
C PRO A 255 -28.76 -26.66 -2.34
N GLY A 256 -28.42 -27.59 -1.48
CA GLY A 256 -28.27 -28.98 -1.87
C GLY A 256 -28.47 -29.87 -0.66
N THR A 257 -28.79 -31.11 -0.95
CA THR A 257 -29.06 -32.09 0.07
C THR A 257 -27.97 -33.15 0.02
N ALA A 258 -27.17 -33.25 1.09
CA ALA A 258 -26.09 -34.22 1.15
C ALA A 258 -26.66 -35.59 1.54
N GLN A 259 -26.59 -36.56 0.63
CA GLN A 259 -26.85 -37.96 0.97
C GLN A 259 -25.67 -38.57 1.74
N ASN A 260 -25.86 -39.76 2.31
CA ASN A 260 -24.81 -40.52 2.96
C ASN A 260 -23.53 -40.59 2.11
N GLY A 261 -22.42 -40.13 2.69
CA GLY A 261 -21.10 -40.16 2.08
C GLY A 261 -20.86 -39.04 1.07
N GLN A 262 -21.89 -38.29 0.66
CA GLN A 262 -21.76 -37.19 -0.28
C GLN A 262 -21.12 -35.96 0.37
N THR A 263 -20.30 -35.30 -0.44
CA THR A 263 -19.65 -34.04 -0.10
C THR A 263 -20.23 -32.95 -1.00
N ILE A 264 -20.59 -31.81 -0.41
CA ILE A 264 -21.11 -30.62 -1.09
C ILE A 264 -20.10 -29.50 -0.93
N VAL A 265 -19.82 -28.77 -2.02
CA VAL A 265 -19.05 -27.52 -1.96
C VAL A 265 -19.99 -26.41 -1.53
N LEU A 266 -19.77 -25.87 -0.32
CA LEU A 266 -20.56 -24.75 0.20
C LEU A 266 -20.19 -23.43 -0.47
N SER A 267 -18.88 -23.21 -0.69
CA SER A 267 -18.35 -21.99 -1.29
C SER A 267 -16.99 -22.24 -1.91
N THR A 268 -16.69 -21.50 -2.99
CA THR A 268 -15.39 -21.47 -3.64
C THR A 268 -14.92 -20.03 -3.78
N PHE A 269 -13.70 -19.76 -3.33
CA PHE A 269 -13.00 -18.51 -3.58
C PHE A 269 -11.85 -18.75 -4.54
N ILE A 270 -11.70 -17.85 -5.52
CA ILE A 270 -10.50 -17.78 -6.35
C ILE A 270 -9.57 -16.77 -5.71
N ILE A 271 -8.39 -17.25 -5.35
CA ILE A 271 -7.27 -16.45 -4.86
C ILE A 271 -6.36 -16.27 -6.07
N PRO A 272 -6.31 -15.08 -6.68
CA PRO A 272 -5.52 -14.91 -7.87
C PRO A 272 -4.02 -14.96 -7.55
N ALA A 273 -3.17 -15.10 -8.58
CA ALA A 273 -1.73 -15.08 -8.42
C ALA A 273 -1.27 -13.78 -7.72
N LEU A 274 -0.77 -13.89 -6.49
CA LEU A 274 -0.42 -12.72 -5.66
C LEU A 274 0.97 -12.15 -5.97
N GLY A 275 1.80 -12.86 -6.73
CA GLY A 275 3.13 -12.42 -7.16
C GLY A 275 4.24 -12.53 -6.12
N TYR A 276 3.95 -13.10 -4.95
CA TYR A 276 4.90 -13.35 -3.86
C TYR A 276 4.54 -14.64 -3.13
N PRO A 277 5.50 -15.30 -2.44
CA PRO A 277 5.19 -16.48 -1.65
C PRO A 277 4.21 -16.19 -0.51
N TYR A 278 3.16 -17.02 -0.36
CA TYR A 278 2.14 -16.84 0.67
C TYR A 278 1.55 -18.15 1.18
N ARG A 279 0.85 -18.09 2.31
CA ARG A 279 0.00 -19.15 2.84
C ARG A 279 -1.45 -18.69 2.83
N ILE A 280 -2.36 -19.61 2.57
CA ILE A 280 -3.80 -19.40 2.75
C ILE A 280 -4.19 -19.94 4.13
N GLU A 281 -4.79 -19.09 4.95
CA GLU A 281 -5.48 -19.47 6.18
C GLU A 281 -6.99 -19.53 5.92
N THR A 282 -7.61 -20.64 6.31
CA THR A 282 -9.05 -20.86 6.10
C THR A 282 -9.72 -21.40 7.35
N SER A 283 -10.91 -20.87 7.65
CA SER A 283 -11.82 -21.42 8.65
C SER A 283 -13.24 -21.36 8.13
N CYS A 284 -14.08 -22.32 8.50
CA CYS A 284 -15.47 -22.31 8.09
C CYS A 284 -16.37 -22.81 9.20
N SER A 285 -17.62 -22.35 9.17
CA SER A 285 -18.68 -22.89 9.99
C SER A 285 -19.92 -23.09 9.12
N THR A 286 -20.70 -24.11 9.44
CA THR A 286 -22.03 -24.26 8.85
C THR A 286 -22.99 -24.76 9.89
N SER A 287 -24.19 -24.25 9.78
CA SER A 287 -25.34 -24.72 10.50
C SER A 287 -26.18 -25.60 9.59
N TRP A 288 -26.92 -26.54 10.17
CA TRP A 288 -27.77 -27.45 9.42
C TRP A 288 -29.07 -27.73 10.17
N ALA A 289 -30.11 -28.11 9.44
CA ALA A 289 -31.43 -28.41 9.99
C ALA A 289 -31.78 -29.88 9.75
N ILE A 290 -32.50 -30.47 10.72
CA ILE A 290 -33.12 -31.79 10.57
C ILE A 290 -34.58 -31.57 10.19
N ASP A 291 -34.99 -32.12 9.05
CA ASP A 291 -36.36 -32.00 8.54
C ASP A 291 -37.30 -33.12 9.05
N VAL A 292 -36.79 -34.11 9.79
CA VAL A 292 -37.59 -35.25 10.28
C VAL A 292 -37.32 -35.62 11.74
N ALA A 293 -38.40 -35.84 12.49
CA ALA A 293 -38.37 -36.18 13.90
C ALA A 293 -37.60 -37.48 14.19
N ASN A 294 -36.68 -37.42 15.17
CA ASN A 294 -36.05 -38.55 15.87
C ASN A 294 -35.13 -39.47 15.03
N GLN A 295 -33.94 -38.99 14.68
CA GLN A 295 -32.83 -39.88 14.31
C GLN A 295 -31.57 -39.62 15.15
N ALA A 296 -31.06 -40.69 15.78
CA ALA A 296 -29.83 -40.66 16.55
C ALA A 296 -28.60 -40.92 15.64
N ASN A 297 -27.42 -40.50 16.12
CA ASN A 297 -26.12 -40.75 15.49
C ASN A 297 -25.93 -40.10 14.11
N GLN A 298 -26.44 -38.88 13.93
CA GLN A 298 -26.11 -38.08 12.75
C GLN A 298 -24.69 -37.53 12.92
N LEU A 299 -23.78 -37.94 12.04
CA LEU A 299 -22.43 -37.40 11.98
C LEU A 299 -22.33 -36.54 10.72
N CYS A 300 -21.88 -35.30 10.89
CA CYS A 300 -21.53 -34.44 9.79
C CYS A 300 -20.16 -33.84 10.02
N GLY A 301 -19.54 -33.41 8.92
CA GLY A 301 -18.23 -32.79 8.95
C GLY A 301 -18.17 -31.61 8.01
N ILE A 302 -17.28 -30.68 8.34
CA ILE A 302 -16.96 -29.53 7.50
C ILE A 302 -15.44 -29.48 7.33
N SER A 303 -14.97 -29.18 6.12
CA SER A 303 -13.54 -29.05 5.86
C SER A 303 -13.26 -27.88 4.92
N THR A 304 -12.03 -27.38 4.98
CA THR A 304 -11.53 -26.44 3.97
C THR A 304 -10.35 -27.04 3.24
N ASN A 305 -10.31 -26.87 1.92
CA ASN A 305 -9.19 -27.35 1.09
C ASN A 305 -8.70 -26.23 0.17
N TYR A 306 -7.42 -26.31 -0.21
CA TYR A 306 -6.85 -25.50 -1.28
C TYR A 306 -6.64 -26.36 -2.53
N ASP A 307 -6.91 -25.79 -3.71
CA ASP A 307 -6.71 -26.35 -5.04
C ASP A 307 -7.25 -27.75 -5.29
N SER A 308 -8.11 -28.23 -4.41
CA SER A 308 -8.74 -29.52 -4.55
C SER A 308 -10.24 -29.37 -4.72
N THR A 309 -10.77 -30.13 -5.67
CA THR A 309 -12.21 -30.34 -5.84
C THR A 309 -12.73 -31.49 -4.97
N ASP A 310 -11.83 -32.20 -4.28
CA ASP A 310 -12.14 -33.34 -3.40
C ASP A 310 -11.59 -33.10 -2.00
N ARG A 311 -12.32 -33.55 -0.98
CA ARG A 311 -11.86 -33.52 0.40
C ARG A 311 -10.58 -34.33 0.60
N ALA A 312 -10.39 -35.47 -0.08
CA ALA A 312 -9.30 -36.40 0.27
C ALA A 312 -7.89 -35.87 0.00
N THR A 313 -7.75 -34.82 -0.81
CA THR A 313 -6.47 -34.22 -1.19
C THR A 313 -6.41 -32.76 -0.75
N ASN A 314 -5.25 -32.34 -0.21
CA ASN A 314 -4.96 -30.94 0.12
C ASN A 314 -5.92 -30.31 1.17
N ILE A 315 -6.29 -31.08 2.20
CA ILE A 315 -7.06 -30.58 3.36
C ILE A 315 -6.22 -29.55 4.11
N ILE A 316 -6.80 -28.37 4.36
CA ILE A 316 -6.23 -27.34 5.24
C ILE A 316 -6.70 -27.60 6.67
N SER A 317 -8.01 -27.69 6.87
CA SER A 317 -8.62 -27.87 8.18
C SER A 317 -9.88 -28.70 8.12
N GLU A 318 -10.21 -29.36 9.25
CA GLU A 318 -11.33 -30.27 9.36
C GLU A 318 -12.00 -30.15 10.73
N GLY A 319 -13.33 -30.14 10.74
CA GLY A 319 -14.18 -30.13 11.93
C GLY A 319 -15.30 -31.16 11.81
N PHE A 320 -15.72 -31.73 12.94
CA PHE A 320 -16.76 -32.75 13.00
C PHE A 320 -17.72 -32.46 14.15
N GLU A 321 -19.00 -32.75 13.92
CA GLU A 321 -20.03 -32.72 14.95
C GLU A 321 -20.80 -34.04 14.93
N LEU A 322 -20.79 -34.74 16.06
CA LEU A 322 -21.62 -35.92 16.29
C LEU A 322 -22.85 -35.49 17.09
N SER A 323 -24.03 -35.60 16.51
CA SER A 323 -25.26 -35.31 17.23
C SER A 323 -25.93 -36.59 17.74
N GLN A 324 -26.02 -36.71 19.06
CA GLN A 324 -26.74 -37.79 19.74
C GLN A 324 -28.21 -37.39 19.90
N SER A 325 -29.07 -37.91 19.01
CA SER A 325 -30.54 -37.78 19.03
C SER A 325 -31.07 -36.36 19.24
N ILE A 326 -31.21 -35.63 18.15
CA ILE A 326 -31.89 -34.34 18.19
C ILE A 326 -33.40 -34.57 18.22
N ALA A 327 -34.07 -34.17 19.31
CA ALA A 327 -35.53 -34.17 19.37
C ALA A 327 -36.12 -33.23 18.30
N ALA A 328 -37.32 -33.54 17.80
CA ALA A 328 -38.06 -32.65 16.91
C ALA A 328 -38.19 -31.25 17.55
N GLY A 329 -37.65 -30.22 16.90
CA GLY A 329 -37.70 -28.83 17.38
C GLY A 329 -36.36 -28.20 17.82
N PHE A 330 -35.24 -28.89 17.69
CA PHE A 330 -33.92 -28.25 17.85
C PHE A 330 -33.59 -27.42 16.60
N THR A 331 -33.20 -26.17 16.81
CA THR A 331 -33.29 -25.17 15.75
C THR A 331 -32.03 -24.98 14.91
N GLN A 332 -30.84 -25.46 15.33
CA GLN A 332 -29.62 -25.52 14.49
C GLN A 332 -28.47 -26.18 15.25
N ALA A 333 -27.89 -27.24 14.72
CA ALA A 333 -26.56 -27.71 15.12
C ALA A 333 -25.51 -27.01 14.24
N THR A 334 -24.33 -26.70 14.79
CA THR A 334 -23.27 -25.93 14.13
C THR A 334 -21.98 -26.72 14.15
N VAL A 335 -21.42 -26.97 12.95
CA VAL A 335 -20.09 -27.55 12.79
C VAL A 335 -19.11 -26.43 12.49
N ASP A 336 -18.09 -26.32 13.32
CA ASP A 336 -16.99 -25.38 13.15
C ASP A 336 -15.71 -26.12 12.76
N CYS A 337 -14.94 -25.50 11.86
CA CYS A 337 -13.62 -25.93 11.47
C CYS A 337 -12.64 -24.79 11.75
N SER A 338 -11.72 -25.05 12.68
CA SER A 338 -10.74 -24.08 13.16
C SER A 338 -9.81 -23.62 12.04
N ALA A 339 -9.31 -22.38 12.17
CA ALA A 339 -8.34 -21.84 11.22
C ALA A 339 -7.09 -22.73 11.14
N ASN A 340 -6.67 -23.06 9.93
CA ASN A 340 -5.37 -23.67 9.66
C ASN A 340 -4.77 -23.09 8.37
N ALA A 341 -3.48 -23.30 8.16
CA ALA A 341 -2.73 -22.76 7.03
C ALA A 341 -2.36 -23.84 6.01
N SER A 342 -2.39 -23.46 4.74
CA SER A 342 -1.79 -24.24 3.65
C SER A 342 -0.25 -24.22 3.69
N PRO A 343 0.41 -25.10 2.91
CA PRO A 343 1.82 -24.93 2.56
C PRO A 343 2.10 -23.56 1.92
N VAL A 344 3.38 -23.22 1.79
CA VAL A 344 3.78 -22.00 1.06
C VAL A 344 3.49 -22.20 -0.43
N LEU A 345 2.69 -21.29 -0.98
CA LEU A 345 2.40 -21.16 -2.40
C LEU A 345 3.38 -20.13 -2.99
N ASP A 346 3.84 -20.32 -4.22
CA ASP A 346 4.84 -19.45 -4.85
C ASP A 346 4.28 -18.08 -5.28
N GLY A 347 2.96 -17.97 -5.35
CA GLY A 347 2.24 -16.78 -5.79
C GLY A 347 2.26 -16.50 -7.28
N THR A 348 2.82 -17.39 -8.08
CA THR A 348 2.88 -17.26 -9.55
C THR A 348 1.60 -17.73 -10.24
N THR A 349 0.83 -18.60 -9.59
CA THR A 349 -0.43 -19.13 -10.10
C THR A 349 -1.63 -18.69 -9.26
N SER A 350 -2.81 -18.69 -9.88
CA SER A 350 -4.07 -18.55 -9.14
C SER A 350 -4.41 -19.87 -8.45
N HIS A 351 -4.99 -19.76 -7.27
CA HIS A 351 -5.39 -20.88 -6.43
C HIS A 351 -6.88 -20.79 -6.08
N THR A 352 -7.44 -21.87 -5.56
CA THR A 352 -8.83 -21.95 -5.10
C THR A 352 -8.88 -22.40 -3.66
N ALA A 353 -9.72 -21.76 -2.86
CA ALA A 353 -10.05 -22.21 -1.51
C ALA A 353 -11.52 -22.61 -1.46
N ARG A 354 -11.81 -23.82 -0.98
CA ARG A 354 -13.17 -24.38 -0.93
C ARG A 354 -13.56 -24.72 0.49
N CYS A 355 -14.84 -24.53 0.79
CA CYS A 355 -15.49 -25.01 2.00
C CYS A 355 -16.39 -26.19 1.61
N PHE A 356 -16.23 -27.32 2.29
CA PHE A 356 -16.99 -28.54 2.04
C PHE A 356 -17.84 -28.92 3.24
N PHE A 357 -19.07 -29.36 2.97
CA PHE A 357 -19.93 -30.02 3.93
C PHE A 357 -20.07 -31.49 3.56
N ARG A 358 -20.08 -32.38 4.55
CA ARG A 358 -20.27 -33.82 4.34
C ARG A 358 -21.28 -34.39 5.31
N ASN A 359 -22.17 -35.19 4.75
CA ASN A 359 -22.98 -36.10 5.52
C ASN A 359 -22.25 -37.45 5.68
N LEU A 360 -21.94 -37.81 6.93
CA LEU A 360 -21.28 -39.06 7.30
C LEU A 360 -22.26 -40.07 7.91
N SER A 361 -23.55 -39.73 7.98
CA SER A 361 -24.59 -40.61 8.51
C SER A 361 -25.07 -41.59 7.45
N SER A 362 -25.42 -42.80 7.88
CA SER A 362 -25.64 -43.92 6.96
C SER A 362 -26.95 -43.85 6.15
N ALA A 363 -27.87 -42.92 6.43
CA ALA A 363 -29.25 -43.06 5.94
C ALA A 363 -30.10 -41.78 5.83
N PHE A 364 -29.52 -40.57 5.73
CA PHE A 364 -30.34 -39.34 5.71
C PHE A 364 -29.91 -38.30 4.66
N TRP A 365 -30.82 -37.36 4.39
CA TRP A 365 -30.71 -36.26 3.45
C TRP A 365 -30.56 -34.98 4.25
N MET A 366 -29.35 -34.43 4.36
CA MET A 366 -29.12 -33.21 5.15
C MET A 366 -29.28 -31.97 4.27
N PRO A 367 -30.32 -31.15 4.45
CA PRO A 367 -30.46 -29.90 3.72
C PRO A 367 -29.41 -28.91 4.22
N VAL A 368 -28.51 -28.51 3.33
CA VAL A 368 -27.67 -27.35 3.58
C VAL A 368 -28.50 -26.13 3.21
N GLN A 369 -28.91 -25.36 4.21
CA GLN A 369 -29.68 -24.14 3.97
C GLN A 369 -28.83 -23.12 3.20
N GLY A 370 -29.44 -22.50 2.19
CA GLY A 370 -28.88 -21.30 1.57
C GLY A 370 -28.92 -20.09 2.53
N GLY A 371 -28.33 -18.97 2.14
CA GLY A 371 -28.27 -17.73 2.93
C GLY A 371 -27.23 -17.75 4.07
N ASN A 372 -27.58 -17.14 5.21
CA ASN A 372 -26.70 -16.87 6.37
C ASN A 372 -26.35 -18.11 7.23
N ALA A 373 -26.59 -19.32 6.71
CA ALA A 373 -26.43 -20.56 7.45
C ALA A 373 -24.98 -21.04 7.56
N TRP A 374 -24.02 -20.36 6.95
CA TRP A 374 -22.59 -20.70 7.03
C TRP A 374 -21.70 -19.45 7.01
N SER A 375 -20.48 -19.61 7.50
CA SER A 375 -19.41 -18.62 7.38
C SER A 375 -18.17 -19.26 6.77
N PHE A 376 -17.49 -18.53 5.90
CA PHE A 376 -16.19 -18.94 5.35
C PHE A 376 -15.24 -17.75 5.42
N ARG A 377 -14.20 -17.87 6.23
CA ARG A 377 -13.15 -16.87 6.37
C ARG A 377 -11.91 -17.36 5.65
N ILE A 378 -11.33 -16.48 4.84
CA ILE A 378 -10.10 -16.72 4.12
C ILE A 378 -9.18 -15.53 4.36
N ARG A 379 -7.90 -15.81 4.53
CA ARG A 379 -6.84 -14.81 4.58
C ARG A 379 -5.62 -15.35 3.83
N ALA A 380 -5.04 -14.54 2.95
CA ALA A 380 -3.69 -14.78 2.45
C ALA A 380 -2.69 -14.11 3.40
N VAL A 381 -1.69 -14.85 3.85
CA VAL A 381 -0.63 -14.41 4.77
C VAL A 381 0.71 -14.55 4.05
N PRO A 382 1.53 -13.50 3.95
CA PRO A 382 2.89 -13.62 3.42
C PRO A 382 3.68 -14.73 4.11
N ALA A 383 4.40 -15.55 3.33
CA ALA A 383 5.11 -16.73 3.83
C ALA A 383 6.49 -16.42 4.41
#